data_AF-I2JFB1-F1
#
_entry.id   AF-I2JFB1-F1
#
_cell.length_a   1.000
_cell.length_b   1.000
_cell.length_c   1.000
_cell.angle_alpha   90.00
_cell.angle_beta   90.00
_cell.angle_gamma   90.00
#
_symmetry.space_group_name_H-M   'P 1'
#
loop_
_entity.id
_entity.type
_entity.pdbx_description
1 polymer ?
#
loop_
_entity_poly.entity_id
_entity_poly.type
_entity_poly.pdbx_seq_one_letter_code
_entity_poly.pdbx_strand_id
1 'polypeptide(L)'
;MMTLLKILFFGGASLLTPNAIDLLDTTTLIQLVEPISAITEGAALEIDVSQYIRADNDEEAARVFPLVFPEACVSAMLHSKFGVSVYLDKVEGRAIDGKKLLRLSASSGMVAGVNFNRLELHVCKEIRHTALTWYNYDKPAFLP
;
A
#
# COMPACT_ATOMS: atom_id res chain seq x y z
N MET A 1 17.68 -12.31 -14.60
CA MET A 1 18.81 -12.30 -13.64
C MET A 1 18.90 -10.98 -12.87
N MET A 2 18.83 -9.80 -13.53
CA MET A 2 18.86 -8.49 -12.84
C MET A 2 17.73 -8.29 -11.81
N THR A 3 16.50 -8.76 -12.08
CA THR A 3 15.37 -8.59 -11.14
C THR A 3 15.60 -9.33 -9.83
N LEU A 4 16.16 -10.55 -9.86
CA LEU A 4 16.44 -11.33 -8.66
C LEU A 4 17.49 -10.65 -7.77
N LEU A 5 18.58 -10.12 -8.37
CA LEU A 5 19.57 -9.32 -7.65
C LEU A 5 18.94 -8.05 -7.08
N LYS A 6 18.09 -7.35 -7.84
CA LYS A 6 17.37 -6.17 -7.35
C LYS A 6 16.45 -6.50 -6.18
N ILE A 7 15.79 -7.64 -6.19
CA ILE A 7 14.97 -8.10 -5.06
C ILE A 7 15.85 -8.44 -3.86
N LEU A 8 16.98 -9.12 -4.05
CA LEU A 8 17.90 -9.48 -2.96
C LEU A 8 18.54 -8.27 -2.27
N PHE A 9 18.89 -7.23 -3.03
CA PHE A 9 19.61 -6.05 -2.52
C PHE A 9 18.71 -4.84 -2.23
N PHE A 10 17.54 -4.76 -2.88
CA PHE A 10 16.64 -3.61 -2.81
C PHE A 10 15.16 -3.99 -2.62
N GLY A 11 14.82 -5.28 -2.58
CA GLY A 11 13.50 -5.76 -2.20
C GLY A 11 13.27 -5.48 -0.72
N GLY A 12 12.39 -4.53 -0.43
CA GLY A 12 12.18 -4.03 0.92
C GLY A 12 10.87 -3.27 1.08
N ALA A 13 10.60 -2.91 2.32
CA ALA A 13 9.52 -2.00 2.69
C ALA A 13 10.15 -0.63 3.00
N SER A 14 9.55 0.44 2.48
CA SER A 14 9.96 1.83 2.75
C SER A 14 8.81 2.58 3.38
N LEU A 15 9.06 3.18 4.54
CA LEU A 15 8.08 4.03 5.21
C LEU A 15 7.96 5.35 4.43
N LEU A 16 6.78 5.63 3.87
CA LEU A 16 6.54 6.83 3.08
C LEU A 16 6.31 8.07 3.94
N THR A 17 5.79 7.86 5.14
CA THR A 17 5.39 8.91 6.07
C THR A 17 6.24 8.80 7.34
N PRO A 18 7.28 9.64 7.52
CA PRO A 18 8.16 9.56 8.69
C PRO A 18 7.42 9.83 10.00
N ASN A 19 6.34 10.61 9.94
CA ASN A 19 5.37 10.77 11.02
C ASN A 19 4.02 10.23 10.57
N ALA A 20 3.22 9.70 11.49
CA ALA A 20 1.84 9.29 11.21
C ALA A 20 1.02 10.47 10.66
N ILE A 21 0.16 10.19 9.69
CA ILE A 21 -0.68 11.18 9.02
C ILE A 21 -2.16 10.89 9.24
N ASP A 22 -2.97 11.93 9.05
CA ASP A 22 -4.42 11.81 8.98
C ASP A 22 -4.86 11.81 7.52
N LEU A 23 -5.60 10.78 7.13
CA LEU A 23 -6.32 10.71 5.86
C LEU A 23 -7.75 11.15 6.13
N LEU A 24 -8.11 12.31 5.60
CA LEU A 24 -9.46 12.85 5.74
C LEU A 24 -10.39 12.19 4.72
N ASP A 25 -11.70 12.35 4.86
CA ASP A 25 -12.75 11.83 3.95
C ASP A 25 -12.77 12.50 2.55
N THR A 26 -11.60 12.91 2.08
CA THR A 26 -11.33 13.58 0.81
C THR A 26 -10.02 13.06 0.23
N THR A 27 -9.71 13.49 -1.00
CA THR A 27 -8.44 13.17 -1.63
C THR A 27 -7.28 13.85 -0.89
N THR A 28 -6.39 13.06 -0.31
CA THR A 28 -5.16 13.52 0.32
C THR A 28 -4.01 13.43 -0.68
N LEU A 29 -3.35 14.56 -0.93
CA LEU A 29 -2.15 14.63 -1.79
C LEU A 29 -0.90 14.60 -0.93
N ILE A 30 -0.06 13.59 -1.16
CA ILE A 30 1.18 13.35 -0.41
C ILE A 30 2.35 13.53 -1.38
N GLN A 31 3.19 14.53 -1.11
CA GLN A 31 4.48 14.67 -1.78
C GLN A 31 5.49 13.77 -1.10
N LEU A 32 6.09 12.86 -1.87
CA LEU A 32 7.06 11.91 -1.32
C LEU A 32 8.39 12.63 -1.12
N VAL A 33 8.97 12.50 0.08
CA VAL A 33 10.28 13.07 0.42
C VAL A 33 11.35 12.49 -0.51
N GLU A 34 11.29 11.17 -0.73
CA GLU A 34 12.11 10.46 -1.70
C GLU A 34 11.20 9.75 -2.71
N PRO A 35 11.56 9.76 -4.02
CA PRO A 35 10.79 9.03 -5.01
C PRO A 35 10.79 7.53 -4.72
N ILE A 36 9.63 6.89 -4.92
CA ILE A 36 9.51 5.44 -4.87
C ILE A 36 9.41 4.85 -6.27
N SER A 37 9.89 3.62 -6.41
CA SER A 37 9.79 2.87 -7.66
C SER A 37 9.39 1.43 -7.35
N ALA A 38 8.60 0.84 -8.24
CA ALA A 38 8.34 -0.59 -8.21
C ALA A 38 9.54 -1.37 -8.75
N ILE A 39 9.98 -2.39 -8.01
CA ILE A 39 10.97 -3.38 -8.46
C ILE A 39 10.28 -4.53 -9.19
N THR A 40 9.09 -4.89 -8.73
CA THR A 40 8.27 -5.98 -9.27
C THR A 40 6.85 -5.49 -9.55
N GLU A 41 6.10 -6.25 -10.35
CA GLU A 41 4.68 -5.98 -10.61
C GLU A 41 3.81 -6.08 -9.34
N GLY A 42 4.29 -6.79 -8.31
CA GLY A 42 3.60 -6.99 -7.03
C GLY A 42 3.85 -5.91 -5.98
N ALA A 43 4.50 -4.81 -6.35
CA ALA A 43 4.67 -3.69 -5.43
C ALA A 43 3.32 -3.10 -5.02
N ALA A 44 3.22 -2.66 -3.77
CA ALA A 44 1.95 -2.25 -3.16
C ALA A 44 2.17 -1.14 -2.12
N LEU A 45 1.09 -0.41 -1.86
CA LEU A 45 0.98 0.52 -0.74
C LEU A 45 0.26 -0.18 0.42
N GLU A 46 0.81 -0.11 1.62
CA GLU A 46 0.17 -0.61 2.83
C GLU A 46 -0.18 0.56 3.76
N ILE A 47 -1.39 0.51 4.31
CA ILE A 47 -1.95 1.48 5.25
C ILE A 47 -2.22 0.78 6.57
N ASP A 48 -1.67 1.27 7.67
CA ASP A 48 -1.96 0.72 9.00
C ASP A 48 -3.35 1.17 9.47
N VAL A 49 -4.25 0.21 9.66
CA VAL A 49 -5.63 0.42 10.12
C VAL A 49 -5.92 -0.35 11.42
N SER A 50 -4.88 -0.73 12.17
CA SER A 50 -4.99 -1.56 13.38
C SER A 50 -5.98 -1.00 14.41
N GLN A 51 -6.06 0.33 14.54
CA GLN A 51 -7.00 0.98 15.46
C GLN A 51 -8.49 0.83 15.07
N TYR A 52 -8.79 0.49 13.81
CA TYR A 52 -10.14 0.39 13.27
C TYR A 52 -10.65 -1.05 13.15
N ILE A 53 -9.75 -2.02 13.16
CA ILE A 53 -10.06 -3.44 12.99
C ILE A 53 -9.82 -4.16 14.32
N ARG A 54 -10.89 -4.45 15.04
CA ARG A 54 -10.86 -5.31 16.23
C ARG A 54 -11.13 -6.75 15.80
N ALA A 55 -10.11 -7.58 15.87
CA ALA A 55 -10.20 -9.00 15.55
C ALA A 55 -9.07 -9.75 16.26
N ASP A 56 -9.41 -10.86 16.91
CA ASP A 56 -8.51 -11.66 17.73
C ASP A 56 -7.60 -12.56 16.88
N ASN A 57 -7.98 -12.83 15.64
CA ASN A 57 -7.22 -13.63 14.68
C ASN A 57 -7.41 -13.15 13.24
N ASP A 58 -6.69 -13.77 12.31
CA ASP A 58 -6.65 -13.38 10.89
C ASP A 58 -7.97 -13.70 10.17
N GLU A 59 -8.64 -14.80 10.52
CA GLU A 59 -9.92 -15.20 9.94
C GLU A 59 -11.05 -14.22 10.31
N GLU A 60 -11.07 -13.78 11.57
CA GLU A 60 -11.96 -12.72 12.01
C GLU A 60 -11.64 -11.39 11.33
N ALA A 61 -10.35 -11.03 11.24
CA ALA A 61 -9.94 -9.81 10.57
C ALA A 61 -10.41 -9.80 9.10
N ALA A 62 -10.25 -10.91 8.38
CA ALA A 62 -10.72 -11.06 7.00
C ALA A 62 -12.22 -10.82 6.84
N ARG A 63 -13.04 -11.16 7.84
CA ARG A 63 -14.49 -10.88 7.85
C ARG A 63 -14.80 -9.42 8.21
N VAL A 64 -14.00 -8.80 9.06
CA VAL A 64 -14.21 -7.41 9.54
C VAL A 64 -13.77 -6.38 8.50
N PHE A 65 -12.67 -6.64 7.77
CA PHE A 65 -12.15 -5.72 6.76
C PHE A 65 -13.21 -5.20 5.77
N PRO A 66 -13.97 -6.05 5.05
CA PRO A 66 -14.95 -5.57 4.08
C PRO A 66 -16.14 -4.82 4.71
N LEU A 67 -16.39 -5.01 6.02
CA LEU A 67 -17.44 -4.28 6.75
C LEU A 67 -16.98 -2.87 7.13
N VAL A 68 -15.70 -2.70 7.49
CA VAL A 68 -15.13 -1.42 7.93
C VAL A 68 -14.63 -0.58 6.76
N PHE A 69 -14.10 -1.24 5.73
CA PHE A 69 -13.56 -0.67 4.50
C PHE A 69 -14.16 -1.41 3.31
N PRO A 70 -15.37 -1.02 2.85
CA PRO A 70 -16.01 -1.67 1.71
C PRO A 70 -15.22 -1.42 0.42
N GLU A 71 -15.58 -2.14 -0.63
CA GLU A 71 -15.01 -1.94 -1.97
C GLU A 71 -15.07 -0.47 -2.40
N ALA A 72 -14.04 0.00 -3.10
CA ALA A 72 -13.84 1.39 -3.50
C ALA A 72 -13.76 2.42 -2.35
N CYS A 73 -13.77 1.99 -1.07
CA CYS A 73 -13.60 2.93 0.04
C CYS A 73 -12.21 3.55 0.05
N VAL A 74 -11.19 2.79 -0.33
CA VAL A 74 -9.81 3.26 -0.36
C VAL A 74 -9.27 3.07 -1.76
N SER A 75 -8.67 4.10 -2.34
CA SER A 75 -7.96 3.99 -3.62
C SER A 75 -6.77 4.94 -3.66
N ALA A 76 -5.77 4.60 -4.45
CA ALA A 76 -4.59 5.43 -4.60
C ALA A 76 -4.17 5.58 -6.05
N MET A 77 -3.56 6.71 -6.36
CA MET A 77 -2.89 6.95 -7.63
C MET A 77 -1.47 7.45 -7.38
N LEU A 78 -0.51 6.78 -8.01
CA LEU A 78 0.89 7.18 -8.01
C LEU A 78 1.17 8.02 -9.24
N HIS A 79 1.88 9.11 -9.04
CA HIS A 79 2.22 10.07 -10.09
C HIS A 79 3.73 10.21 -10.22
N SER A 80 4.23 10.12 -11.45
CA SER A 80 5.60 10.46 -11.79
C SER A 80 5.72 11.92 -12.23
N LYS A 81 6.93 12.48 -12.19
CA LYS A 81 7.22 13.80 -12.76
C LYS A 81 7.03 13.86 -14.27
N PHE A 82 7.05 12.71 -14.95
CA PHE A 82 6.99 12.61 -16.41
C PHE A 82 5.58 12.29 -16.94
N GLY A 83 4.55 12.42 -16.10
CA GLY A 83 3.15 12.24 -16.51
C GLY A 83 2.65 10.79 -16.51
N VAL A 84 3.51 9.81 -16.20
CA VAL A 84 3.07 8.43 -15.95
C VAL A 84 2.31 8.38 -14.63
N SER A 85 1.12 7.80 -14.65
CA SER A 85 0.28 7.56 -13.47
C SER A 85 -0.12 6.09 -13.39
N VAL A 86 -0.18 5.55 -12.18
CA VAL A 86 -0.60 4.15 -11.93
C VAL A 86 -1.67 4.16 -10.84
N TYR A 87 -2.78 3.47 -11.11
CA TYR A 87 -3.90 3.35 -10.18
C TYR A 87 -3.75 2.07 -9.36
N LEU A 88 -3.91 2.18 -8.03
CA LEU A 88 -3.94 1.07 -7.09
C LEU A 88 -5.40 0.83 -6.70
N ASP A 89 -6.07 0.00 -7.48
CA ASP A 89 -7.50 -0.30 -7.43
C ASP A 89 -7.84 -1.59 -6.68
N LYS A 90 -6.86 -2.49 -6.52
CA LYS A 90 -7.05 -3.73 -5.79
C LYS A 90 -6.73 -3.52 -4.32
N VAL A 91 -7.75 -3.62 -3.48
CA VAL A 91 -7.66 -3.45 -2.02
C VAL A 91 -7.86 -4.79 -1.33
N GLU A 92 -6.92 -5.17 -0.47
CA GLU A 92 -6.99 -6.39 0.34
C GLU A 92 -6.71 -6.07 1.81
N GLY A 93 -7.50 -6.64 2.71
CA GLY A 93 -7.22 -6.60 4.14
C GLY A 93 -6.25 -7.70 4.54
N ARG A 94 -5.21 -7.36 5.29
CA ARG A 94 -4.20 -8.31 5.79
C ARG A 94 -3.99 -8.15 7.29
N ALA A 95 -3.97 -9.25 8.01
CA ALA A 95 -3.47 -9.30 9.37
C ALA A 95 -2.10 -9.99 9.38
N ILE A 96 -1.09 -9.34 9.97
CA ILE A 96 0.28 -9.87 10.05
C ILE A 96 1.01 -9.24 11.23
N ASP A 97 1.72 -10.06 12.02
CA ASP A 97 2.53 -9.62 13.17
C ASP A 97 1.79 -8.66 14.12
N GLY A 98 0.50 -8.93 14.39
CA GLY A 98 -0.36 -8.12 15.25
C GLY A 98 -0.88 -6.82 14.62
N LYS A 99 -0.49 -6.49 13.38
CA LYS A 99 -1.01 -5.34 12.63
C LYS A 99 -2.18 -5.74 11.74
N LYS A 100 -3.08 -4.79 11.50
CA LYS A 100 -4.15 -4.89 10.49
C LYS A 100 -3.90 -3.84 9.43
N LEU A 101 -3.63 -4.29 8.21
CA LEU A 101 -3.16 -3.47 7.10
C LEU A 101 -4.17 -3.52 5.96
N LEU A 102 -4.39 -2.39 5.30
CA LEU A 102 -4.97 -2.37 3.95
C LEU A 102 -3.83 -2.36 2.95
N ARG A 103 -3.80 -3.34 2.06
CA ARG A 103 -2.85 -3.44 0.95
C ARG A 103 -3.53 -3.00 -0.34
N LEU A 104 -2.99 -1.96 -0.96
CA LEU A 104 -3.43 -1.41 -2.24
C LEU A 104 -2.41 -1.77 -3.31
N SER A 105 -2.86 -2.43 -4.37
CA SER A 105 -2.03 -2.86 -5.50
C SER A 105 -2.71 -2.54 -6.82
N ALA A 106 -1.94 -2.48 -7.91
CA ALA A 106 -2.48 -2.29 -9.25
C ALA A 106 -2.97 -3.64 -9.81
N SER A 107 -4.26 -3.75 -10.15
CA SER A 107 -4.84 -4.93 -10.79
C SER A 107 -4.17 -5.26 -12.13
N SER A 108 -3.72 -4.23 -12.85
CA SER A 108 -2.97 -4.34 -14.10
C SER A 108 -1.49 -4.68 -13.92
N GLY A 109 -1.02 -4.79 -12.67
CA GLY A 109 0.41 -4.87 -12.32
C GLY A 109 1.10 -3.50 -12.30
N MET A 110 2.18 -3.42 -11.51
CA MET A 110 2.99 -2.21 -11.38
C MET A 110 4.01 -2.05 -12.52
N VAL A 111 4.20 -0.80 -12.97
CA VAL A 111 5.25 -0.46 -13.94
C VAL A 111 6.60 -0.35 -13.25
N ALA A 112 7.48 -1.33 -13.45
CA ALA A 112 8.80 -1.35 -12.84
C ALA A 112 9.74 -0.27 -13.40
N GLY A 113 10.62 0.26 -12.53
CA GLY A 113 11.65 1.23 -12.92
C GLY A 113 11.17 2.67 -13.17
N VAL A 114 9.88 2.95 -12.96
CA VAL A 114 9.33 4.32 -12.95
C VAL A 114 9.43 4.90 -11.55
N ASN A 115 9.94 6.13 -11.45
CA ASN A 115 9.99 6.88 -10.20
C ASN A 115 8.71 7.71 -10.02
N PHE A 116 7.97 7.40 -8.98
CA PHE A 116 6.79 8.14 -8.53
C PHE A 116 7.21 9.08 -7.40
N ASN A 117 6.77 10.33 -7.46
CA ASN A 117 7.14 11.37 -6.49
C ASN A 117 5.94 11.94 -5.74
N ARG A 118 4.74 11.52 -6.11
CA ARG A 118 3.50 11.98 -5.51
C ARG A 118 2.52 10.82 -5.44
N LEU A 119 1.85 10.73 -4.30
CA LEU A 119 0.78 9.80 -4.02
C LEU A 119 -0.50 10.60 -3.81
N GLU A 120 -1.54 10.23 -4.53
CA GLU A 120 -2.90 10.70 -4.31
C GLU A 120 -3.67 9.56 -3.66
N LEU A 121 -4.27 9.80 -2.50
CA LEU A 121 -4.95 8.78 -1.72
C LEU A 121 -6.36 9.25 -1.39
N HIS A 122 -7.34 8.44 -1.75
CA HIS A 122 -8.74 8.68 -1.46
C HIS A 122 -9.21 7.68 -0.41
N VAL A 123 -9.93 8.16 0.60
CA VAL A 123 -10.59 7.32 1.61
C VAL A 123 -12.05 7.78 1.78
N CYS A 124 -12.97 6.83 1.89
CA CYS A 124 -14.40 7.10 2.08
C CYS A 124 -14.78 7.45 3.52
N LYS A 125 -13.81 7.31 4.43
CA LYS A 125 -13.92 7.62 5.86
C LYS A 125 -12.55 8.03 6.38
N GLU A 126 -12.54 8.86 7.42
CA GLU A 126 -11.28 9.30 8.02
C GLU A 126 -10.47 8.13 8.60
N ILE A 127 -9.16 8.13 8.32
CA ILE A 127 -8.15 7.24 8.90
C ILE A 127 -7.08 8.12 9.55
N ARG A 128 -7.13 8.28 10.87
CA ARG A 128 -6.26 9.17 11.64
C ARG A 128 -5.00 8.45 12.10
N HIS A 129 -3.91 9.17 12.31
CA HIS A 129 -2.67 8.64 12.89
C HIS A 129 -2.20 7.33 12.26
N THR A 130 -2.20 7.27 10.92
CA THR A 130 -1.80 6.08 10.16
C THR A 130 -0.43 6.24 9.53
N ALA A 131 0.28 5.12 9.38
CA ALA A 131 1.54 5.04 8.67
C ALA A 131 1.33 4.43 7.28
N LEU A 132 1.96 5.04 6.27
CA LEU A 132 1.97 4.53 4.91
C LEU A 132 3.30 3.85 4.61
N THR A 133 3.26 2.62 4.12
CA THR A 133 4.45 1.85 3.76
C THR A 133 4.39 1.43 2.30
N TRP A 134 5.44 1.71 1.55
CA TRP A 134 5.64 1.18 0.21
C TRP A 134 6.36 -0.15 0.27
N TYR A 135 5.78 -1.17 -0.36
CA TYR A 135 6.29 -2.51 -0.29
C TYR A 135 6.63 -3.01 -1.70
N ASN A 136 7.87 -3.42 -1.92
CA ASN A 136 8.38 -3.71 -3.28
C ASN A 136 8.29 -5.18 -3.72
N TYR A 137 7.81 -6.05 -2.84
CA TYR A 137 7.73 -7.48 -3.09
C TYR A 137 6.30 -7.99 -2.84
N ASP A 138 5.90 -9.06 -3.46
CA ASP A 138 5.11 -10.02 -2.68
C ASP A 138 6.15 -11.07 -2.27
N LYS A 139 6.11 -11.56 -1.04
CA LYS A 139 6.99 -12.69 -0.71
C LYS A 139 6.54 -13.78 -1.70
N PRO A 140 7.36 -14.26 -2.66
CA PRO A 140 6.95 -15.44 -3.40
C PRO A 140 6.72 -16.49 -2.32
N ALA A 141 5.50 -17.02 -2.27
CA ALA A 141 5.23 -18.20 -1.48
C ALA A 141 6.20 -19.25 -2.02
N PHE A 142 7.32 -19.45 -1.32
CA PHE A 142 8.00 -20.73 -1.37
C PHE A 142 6.98 -21.69 -0.76
N LEU A 143 6.11 -22.22 -1.61
CA LEU A 143 5.35 -23.41 -1.30
C LEU A 143 6.38 -24.54 -1.09
N PRO A 144 6.15 -25.40 -0.09
CA PRO A 144 7.08 -26.46 0.31
C PRO A 144 7.37 -27.47 -0.81
#